data_AF-A0A963B2Y9-F1
#
_entry.id   AF-A0A963B2Y9-F1
#
_cell.length_a   1.000
_cell.length_b   1.000
_cell.length_c   1.000
_cell.angle_alpha   90.00
_cell.angle_beta   90.00
_cell.angle_gamma   90.00
#
_symmetry.space_group_name_H-M   'P 1'
#
loop_
_entity.id
_entity.type
_entity.pdbx_description
1 polymer ?
#
loop_
_entity_poly.entity_id
_entity_poly.type
_entity_poly.pdbx_seq_one_letter_code
_entity_poly.pdbx_strand_id
1 'polypeptide(L)'
;MLNTTSLSLDQAPPISIPFRFFLTAPLFAIAAGLQLLMFGGELFVSRWLPLTLGLTHLMTLGVLGMVMCGAMLQMLPVIAGSPVPRVVLVGTLTHVLLLLGTVLLETALVTGSAPATLAAVISLGVGFAVFIAAT
;
A
#
# COMPACT_ATOMS: atom_id res chain seq x y z
N MET A 1 26.38 -8.34 22.09
CA MET A 1 25.65 -7.06 21.97
C MET A 1 25.46 -6.78 20.48
N LEU A 2 24.26 -6.37 20.04
CA LEU A 2 24.04 -5.97 18.65
C LEU A 2 24.82 -4.66 18.38
N ASN A 3 25.61 -4.61 17.31
CA ASN A 3 26.37 -3.42 16.96
C ASN A 3 25.45 -2.42 16.21
N THR A 4 25.03 -1.35 16.89
CA THR A 4 24.12 -0.33 16.32
C THR A 4 24.82 0.98 15.95
N THR A 5 26.16 1.01 15.97
CA THR A 5 26.95 2.23 15.72
C THR A 5 26.73 2.84 14.34
N SER A 6 26.25 2.06 13.37
CA SER A 6 25.96 2.52 12.00
C SER A 6 24.50 2.93 11.78
N LEU A 7 23.63 2.90 12.80
CA LEU A 7 22.20 3.20 12.65
C LEU A 7 21.86 4.60 13.18
N SER A 8 21.06 5.34 12.42
CA SER A 8 20.54 6.66 12.78
C SER A 8 19.20 6.53 13.53
N LEU A 9 19.23 5.94 14.73
CA LEU A 9 18.02 5.63 15.51
C LEU A 9 17.24 6.88 15.92
N ASP A 10 17.91 8.03 16.04
CA ASP A 10 17.34 9.35 16.30
C ASP A 10 16.48 9.89 15.15
N GLN A 11 16.66 9.36 13.94
CA GLN A 11 15.88 9.71 12.76
C GLN A 11 14.63 8.83 12.57
N ALA A 12 14.39 7.86 13.46
CA ALA A 12 13.24 6.97 13.35
C ALA A 12 11.92 7.75 13.39
N PRO A 13 10.96 7.45 12.49
CA PRO A 13 9.64 8.05 12.57
C PRO A 13 8.88 7.57 13.82
N PRO A 14 7.79 8.25 14.22
CA PRO A 14 6.88 7.70 15.20
C PRO A 14 6.38 6.32 14.74
N ILE A 15 6.42 5.31 15.63
CA ILE A 15 6.10 3.91 15.29
C ILE A 15 4.70 3.73 14.69
N SER A 16 3.76 4.61 15.02
CA SER A 16 2.41 4.62 14.47
C SER A 16 2.39 4.80 12.95
N ILE A 17 3.40 5.45 12.37
CA ILE A 17 3.49 5.74 10.95
C ILE A 17 3.71 4.47 10.13
N PRO A 18 4.75 3.63 10.34
CA PRO A 18 4.89 2.36 9.63
C PRO A 18 3.81 1.34 10.04
N PHE A 19 3.39 1.32 11.31
CA PHE A 19 2.47 0.29 11.81
C PHE A 19 1.09 0.32 11.14
N ARG A 20 0.53 1.49 10.83
CA ARG A 20 -0.76 1.52 10.11
C ARG A 20 -0.69 0.86 8.73
N PHE A 21 0.43 0.97 8.02
CA PHE A 21 0.60 0.27 6.74
C PHE A 21 0.65 -1.23 6.95
N PHE A 22 1.44 -1.68 7.93
CA PHE A 22 1.55 -3.11 8.27
C PHE A 22 0.27 -3.71 8.83
N LEU A 23 -0.59 -2.93 9.49
CA LEU A 23 -1.90 -3.39 9.97
C LEU A 23 -2.94 -3.41 8.85
N THR A 24 -2.83 -2.52 7.86
CA THR A 24 -3.72 -2.50 6.69
C THR A 24 -3.42 -3.62 5.70
N ALA A 25 -2.15 -3.96 5.49
CA ALA A 25 -1.76 -5.00 4.53
C ALA A 25 -2.45 -6.38 4.76
N PRO A 26 -2.52 -6.92 6.00
CA PRO A 26 -3.27 -8.14 6.28
C PRO A 26 -4.76 -8.06 5.93
N LEU A 27 -5.38 -6.88 6.04
CA LEU A 27 -6.79 -6.71 5.68
C LEU A 27 -7.00 -6.91 4.17
N PHE A 28 -6.08 -6.41 3.35
CA PHE A 28 -6.10 -6.67 1.91
C PHE A 28 -5.78 -8.13 1.56
N ALA A 29 -4.89 -8.77 2.31
CA ALA A 29 -4.62 -10.21 2.15
C ALA A 29 -5.86 -11.06 2.50
N ILE A 30 -6.59 -10.69 3.56
CA ILE A 30 -7.87 -11.32 3.93
C ILE A 30 -8.89 -11.10 2.81
N ALA A 31 -9.02 -9.88 2.28
CA ALA A 31 -9.93 -9.61 1.16
C ALA A 31 -9.60 -10.47 -0.07
N ALA A 32 -8.32 -10.59 -0.43
CA ALA A 32 -7.86 -11.47 -1.50
C ALA A 32 -8.18 -12.95 -1.22
N GLY A 33 -7.98 -13.41 0.02
CA GLY A 33 -8.34 -14.75 0.46
C GLY A 33 -9.85 -15.02 0.39
N LEU A 34 -10.68 -14.07 0.80
CA LEU A 34 -12.14 -14.17 0.68
C LEU A 34 -12.58 -14.25 -0.78
N GLN A 35 -11.96 -13.45 -1.66
CA GLN A 35 -12.23 -13.50 -3.10
C GLN A 35 -11.88 -14.87 -3.69
N LEU A 36 -10.75 -15.46 -3.28
CA LEU A 36 -10.36 -16.83 -3.64
C LEU A 36 -11.33 -17.89 -3.13
N LEU A 37 -11.81 -17.77 -1.89
CA LEU A 37 -12.77 -18.71 -1.32
C LEU A 37 -14.14 -18.65 -2.02
N MET A 38 -14.61 -17.45 -2.36
CA MET A 38 -15.92 -17.26 -2.97
C MET A 38 -15.93 -17.55 -4.48
N PHE A 39 -14.85 -17.24 -5.19
CA PHE A 39 -14.82 -17.23 -6.66
C PHE A 39 -13.63 -18.01 -7.25
N GLY A 40 -13.01 -18.90 -6.47
CA GLY A 40 -11.78 -19.61 -6.85
C GLY A 40 -11.87 -20.33 -8.19
N GLY A 41 -13.02 -20.92 -8.53
CA GLY A 41 -13.21 -21.59 -9.82
C GLY A 41 -13.16 -20.64 -11.02
N GLU A 42 -13.66 -19.41 -10.86
CA GLU A 42 -13.74 -18.40 -11.93
C GLU A 42 -12.44 -17.59 -12.05
N LEU A 43 -11.77 -17.33 -10.92
CA LEU A 43 -10.55 -16.52 -10.83
C LEU A 43 -9.40 -17.02 -11.72
N PHE A 44 -9.38 -18.31 -12.04
CA PHE A 44 -8.29 -18.92 -12.81
C PHE A 44 -8.66 -19.26 -14.26
N VAL A 45 -9.87 -18.89 -14.71
CA VAL A 45 -10.31 -19.15 -16.10
C VAL A 45 -9.52 -18.31 -17.11
N SER A 46 -9.25 -17.05 -16.79
CA SER A 46 -8.48 -16.14 -17.64
C SER A 46 -7.81 -15.04 -16.81
N ARG A 47 -6.57 -14.72 -17.14
CA ARG A 47 -5.82 -13.62 -16.50
C ARG A 47 -6.39 -12.22 -16.76
N TRP A 48 -7.33 -12.10 -17.69
CA TRP A 48 -7.95 -10.83 -18.08
C TRP A 48 -9.31 -10.60 -17.43
N LEU A 49 -9.80 -11.55 -16.65
CA LEU A 49 -11.04 -11.35 -15.89
C LEU A 49 -10.86 -10.23 -14.86
N PRO A 50 -11.85 -9.33 -14.70
CA PRO A 50 -11.73 -8.23 -13.75
C PRO A 50 -11.49 -8.71 -12.31
N LEU A 51 -12.05 -9.86 -11.95
CA LEU A 51 -11.86 -10.48 -10.64
C LEU A 51 -10.40 -10.93 -10.42
N THR A 52 -9.78 -11.53 -11.43
CA THR A 52 -8.36 -11.96 -11.40
C THR A 52 -7.41 -10.77 -11.37
N LEU A 53 -7.74 -9.70 -12.10
CA LEU A 53 -7.03 -8.43 -12.03
C LEU A 53 -7.19 -7.81 -10.63
N GLY A 54 -8.39 -7.85 -10.05
CA GLY A 54 -8.67 -7.36 -8.70
C GLY A 54 -7.81 -8.07 -7.66
N LEU A 55 -7.77 -9.41 -7.69
CA LEU A 55 -6.92 -10.22 -6.82
C LEU A 55 -5.43 -9.81 -6.92
N THR A 56 -4.96 -9.60 -8.15
CA THR A 56 -3.58 -9.14 -8.39
C THR A 56 -3.33 -7.79 -7.73
N HIS A 57 -4.24 -6.83 -7.85
CA HIS A 57 -4.07 -5.49 -7.26
C HIS A 57 -4.26 -5.48 -5.74
N LEU A 58 -5.11 -6.33 -5.17
CA LEU A 58 -5.18 -6.53 -3.72
C LEU A 58 -3.83 -6.99 -3.18
N MET A 59 -3.18 -7.95 -3.84
CA MET A 59 -1.87 -8.44 -3.42
C MET A 59 -0.76 -7.41 -3.68
N THR A 60 -0.71 -6.77 -4.84
CA THR A 60 0.40 -5.87 -5.18
C THR A 60 0.27 -4.50 -4.54
N LEU A 61 -0.88 -3.83 -4.65
CA LEU A 61 -1.07 -2.49 -4.08
C LEU A 61 -1.47 -2.58 -2.60
N GLY A 62 -2.42 -3.46 -2.29
CA GLY A 62 -2.97 -3.59 -0.94
C GLY A 62 -2.01 -4.25 0.05
N VAL A 63 -1.30 -5.30 -0.35
CA VAL A 63 -0.34 -5.98 0.54
C VAL A 63 1.08 -5.45 0.32
N LEU A 64 1.69 -5.71 -0.85
CA LEU A 64 3.10 -5.40 -1.08
C LEU A 64 3.36 -3.88 -1.02
N GLY A 65 2.54 -3.07 -1.69
CA GLY A 65 2.67 -1.61 -1.70
C GLY A 65 2.57 -1.02 -0.29
N MET A 66 1.58 -1.45 0.50
CA MET A 66 1.47 -1.03 1.90
C MET A 66 2.70 -1.42 2.71
N VAL A 67 3.12 -2.69 2.67
CA VAL A 67 4.31 -3.18 3.40
C VAL A 67 5.56 -2.42 2.98
N MET A 68 5.78 -2.24 1.68
CA MET A 68 6.96 -1.54 1.14
C MET A 68 6.99 -0.08 1.59
N CYS A 69 5.88 0.67 1.44
CA CYS A 69 5.82 2.06 1.88
C CYS A 69 6.03 2.18 3.40
N GLY A 70 5.35 1.35 4.20
CA GLY A 70 5.53 1.33 5.65
C GLY A 70 6.96 1.02 6.06
N ALA A 71 7.57 0.00 5.43
CA ALA A 71 8.95 -0.40 5.70
C ALA A 71 9.95 0.70 5.30
N MET A 72 9.78 1.32 4.13
CA MET A 72 10.68 2.38 3.67
C MET A 72 10.64 3.61 4.57
N LEU A 73 9.45 4.02 5.05
CA LEU A 73 9.34 5.14 6.00
C LEU A 73 10.12 4.89 7.30
N GLN A 74 10.30 3.63 7.70
CA GLN A 74 11.10 3.24 8.87
C GLN A 74 12.58 3.05 8.54
N MET A 75 12.89 2.33 7.45
CA MET A 75 14.23 1.87 7.13
C MET A 75 15.08 2.97 6.49
N LEU A 76 14.49 3.84 5.66
CA LEU A 76 15.23 4.89 4.97
C LEU A 76 15.88 5.90 5.95
N PRO A 77 15.16 6.42 6.97
CA PRO A 77 15.79 7.28 7.97
C PRO A 77 16.84 6.55 8.81
N VAL A 78 16.54 5.33 9.26
CA VAL A 78 17.38 4.62 10.23
C VAL A 78 18.64 4.00 9.61
N ILE A 79 18.53 3.43 8.41
CA ILE A 79 19.63 2.69 7.76
C ILE A 79 20.40 3.60 6.81
N ALA A 80 19.70 4.40 6.00
CA ALA A 80 20.33 5.25 4.99
C ALA A 80 20.64 6.67 5.49
N GLY A 81 20.20 7.04 6.70
CA GLY A 81 20.40 8.38 7.26
C GLY A 81 19.69 9.47 6.47
N SER A 82 18.62 9.13 5.74
CA SER A 82 17.83 10.04 4.92
C SER A 82 16.43 10.24 5.55
N PRO A 83 16.26 11.27 6.40
CA PRO A 83 15.01 11.50 7.10
C PRO A 83 13.92 12.04 6.16
N VAL A 84 12.72 11.49 6.26
CA VAL A 84 11.57 11.92 5.45
C VAL A 84 10.99 13.23 6.03
N PRO A 85 10.89 14.31 5.25
CA PRO A 85 10.38 15.59 5.73
C PRO A 85 8.90 15.47 6.11
N ARG A 86 8.52 16.01 7.27
CA ARG A 86 7.13 15.98 7.77
C ARG A 86 6.53 14.56 7.69
N VAL A 87 7.28 13.54 8.13
CA VAL A 87 6.95 12.11 7.97
C VAL A 87 5.53 11.73 8.41
N VAL A 88 4.98 12.42 9.41
CA VAL A 88 3.60 12.21 9.86
C VAL A 88 2.61 12.57 8.76
N LEU A 89 2.77 13.74 8.12
CA LEU A 89 1.89 14.19 7.04
C LEU A 89 2.06 13.31 5.80
N VAL A 90 3.30 13.12 5.33
CA VAL A 90 3.62 12.30 4.15
C VAL A 90 3.08 10.89 4.32
N GLY A 91 3.43 10.23 5.43
CA GLY A 91 2.96 8.87 5.70
C GLY A 91 1.44 8.78 5.86
N THR A 92 0.75 9.82 6.34
CA THR A 92 -0.71 9.80 6.48
C THR A 92 -1.38 9.95 5.13
N LEU A 93 -0.93 10.92 4.32
CA LEU A 93 -1.46 11.13 2.99
C LEU A 93 -1.24 9.90 2.10
N THR A 94 -0.01 9.38 2.07
CA THR A 94 0.30 8.16 1.32
C THR A 94 -0.57 6.99 1.78
N HIS A 95 -0.69 6.74 3.09
CA HIS A 95 -1.51 5.63 3.60
C HIS A 95 -2.98 5.76 3.18
N VAL A 96 -3.60 6.92 3.40
CA VAL A 96 -5.01 7.15 3.08
C VAL A 96 -5.26 7.04 1.58
N LEU A 97 -4.41 7.65 0.77
CA LEU A 97 -4.55 7.66 -0.69
C LEU A 97 -4.33 6.28 -1.31
N LEU A 98 -3.38 5.50 -0.80
CA LEU A 98 -3.20 4.11 -1.23
C LEU A 98 -4.36 3.22 -0.78
N LEU A 99 -4.83 3.35 0.47
CA LEU A 99 -5.95 2.58 0.98
C LEU A 99 -7.23 2.83 0.15
N LEU A 100 -7.61 4.09 0.00
CA LEU A 100 -8.79 4.47 -0.79
C LEU A 100 -8.61 4.10 -2.25
N GLY A 101 -7.42 4.34 -2.81
CA GLY A 101 -7.11 4.03 -4.20
C GLY A 101 -7.22 2.54 -4.53
N THR A 102 -6.72 1.66 -3.67
CA THR A 102 -6.83 0.21 -3.86
C THR A 102 -8.27 -0.28 -3.74
N VAL A 103 -9.03 0.23 -2.75
CA VAL A 103 -10.46 -0.11 -2.61
C VAL A 103 -11.26 0.38 -3.83
N LEU A 104 -11.03 1.63 -4.25
CA LEU A 104 -11.68 2.18 -5.44
C LEU A 104 -11.33 1.38 -6.70
N LEU A 105 -10.08 0.94 -6.85
CA LEU A 105 -9.66 0.13 -7.99
C LEU A 105 -10.38 -1.22 -8.02
N GLU A 106 -10.48 -1.91 -6.88
CA GLU A 106 -11.20 -3.18 -6.77
C GLU A 106 -12.68 -2.98 -7.14
N THR A 107 -13.33 -1.98 -6.56
CA THR A 107 -14.74 -1.69 -6.86
C THR A 107 -14.95 -1.31 -8.34
N ALA A 108 -14.01 -0.57 -8.94
CA ALA A 108 -14.06 -0.18 -10.35
C ALA A 108 -13.92 -1.38 -11.29
N LEU A 109 -13.06 -2.36 -10.95
CA LEU A 109 -12.90 -3.58 -11.73
C LEU A 109 -14.16 -4.45 -11.67
N VAL A 110 -14.80 -4.59 -10.50
CA VAL A 110 -16.02 -5.38 -10.35
C VAL A 110 -17.22 -4.71 -11.04
N THR A 111 -17.35 -3.39 -10.92
CA THR A 111 -18.53 -2.65 -11.42
C THR A 111 -18.38 -2.12 -12.85
N GLY A 112 -17.17 -2.02 -13.37
CA GLY A 112 -16.88 -1.33 -14.63
C GLY A 112 -17.10 0.19 -14.57
N SER A 113 -17.19 0.78 -13.38
CA SER A 113 -17.53 2.19 -13.19
C SER A 113 -16.38 3.13 -13.59
N ALA A 114 -16.57 3.90 -14.66
CA ALA A 114 -15.59 4.88 -15.12
C ALA A 114 -15.23 5.96 -14.08
N PRO A 115 -16.19 6.54 -13.31
CA PRO A 115 -15.86 7.46 -12.22
C PRO A 115 -15.01 6.80 -11.13
N ALA A 116 -15.30 5.55 -10.76
CA ALA A 116 -14.52 4.82 -9.76
C ALA A 116 -13.10 4.56 -10.26
N THR A 117 -12.93 4.18 -11.55
CA THR A 117 -11.62 4.01 -12.18
C THR A 117 -10.80 5.31 -12.12
N LEU A 118 -11.40 6.45 -12.50
CA LEU A 118 -10.71 7.73 -12.47
C LEU A 118 -10.30 8.12 -11.04
N ALA A 119 -11.21 7.96 -10.08
CA ALA A 119 -10.93 8.23 -8.68
C ALA A 119 -9.82 7.33 -8.12
N ALA A 120 -9.81 6.05 -8.48
CA ALA A 120 -8.75 5.11 -8.11
C ALA A 120 -7.38 5.54 -8.67
N VAL A 121 -7.32 5.88 -9.95
CA VAL A 121 -6.09 6.32 -10.61
C VAL A 121 -5.54 7.60 -9.99
N ILE A 122 -6.41 8.59 -9.74
CA ILE A 122 -6.00 9.85 -9.09
C ILE A 122 -5.50 9.57 -7.68
N SER A 123 -6.25 8.80 -6.89
CA SER A 123 -5.89 8.50 -5.50
C SER A 123 -4.55 7.77 -5.43
N LEU A 124 -4.38 6.68 -6.18
CA LEU A 124 -3.12 5.91 -6.22
C LEU A 124 -1.96 6.75 -6.75
N GLY A 125 -2.17 7.45 -7.86
CA GLY A 125 -1.15 8.28 -8.51
C GLY A 125 -0.64 9.38 -7.59
N VAL A 126 -1.54 10.13 -6.94
CA VAL A 126 -1.15 11.15 -5.97
C VAL A 126 -0.51 10.53 -4.73
N GLY A 127 -1.03 9.40 -4.23
CA GLY A 127 -0.47 8.71 -3.06
C GLY A 127 0.99 8.29 -3.26
N PHE A 128 1.30 7.67 -4.41
CA PHE A 128 2.67 7.32 -4.78
C PHE A 128 3.52 8.54 -5.11
N ALA A 129 3.00 9.55 -5.79
CA ALA A 129 3.75 10.78 -6.09
C ALA A 129 4.19 11.50 -4.81
N VAL A 130 3.29 11.61 -3.81
CA VAL A 130 3.62 12.18 -2.49
C VAL A 130 4.71 11.37 -1.80
N PHE A 131 4.63 10.03 -1.85
CA PHE A 131 5.62 9.15 -1.25
C PHE A 131 6.99 9.32 -1.92
N ILE A 132 7.07 9.15 -3.23
CA ILE A 132 8.30 9.21 -4.02
C ILE A 132 8.96 10.60 -3.95
N ALA A 133 8.17 11.68 -3.91
CA ALA A 133 8.73 13.02 -3.80
C ALA A 133 9.36 13.31 -2.43
N ALA A 134 9.03 12.53 -1.39
CA ALA A 134 9.46 12.75 -0.02
C ALA A 134 10.51 11.74 0.48
N THR A 135 10.67 10.61 -0.22
CA THR A 135 11.63 9.53 0.12
C THR A 135 12.78 9.51 -0.87
#